data_AF-A0A8H6RW66-F1
#
_entry.id   AF-A0A8H6RW66-F1
#
_cell.length_a   1.000
_cell.length_b   1.000
_cell.length_c   1.000
_cell.angle_alpha   90.00
_cell.angle_beta   90.00
_cell.angle_gamma   90.00
#
_symmetry.space_group_name_H-M   'P 1'
#
loop_
_entity.id
_entity.type
_entity.pdbx_description
1 polymer ?
#
loop_
_entity_poly.entity_id
_entity_poly.type
_entity_poly.pdbx_seq_one_letter_code
_entity_poly.pdbx_strand_id
1 'polypeptide(L)'
;MHLPSTTSKSLFILINTHLQANPQNLHNNIPQNVQKSQPSSPSSLSLTISNPLQIAFTVSGTVQGVNFRYSFPSFTAEKANSLSVTGFVQNASDGTVVGEAQGSSSNLDKFVQHLNMGPRAAKVSNVEQKDIGSKEGESKFDQR
;
A
#
# COMPACT_ATOMS: atom_id res chain seq x y z
N MET A 1 -36.78 -6.27 -40.42
CA MET A 1 -35.55 -5.94 -39.66
C MET A 1 -34.39 -5.97 -40.65
N HIS A 2 -33.55 -4.94 -40.67
CA HIS A 2 -32.51 -4.76 -41.70
C HIS A 2 -31.17 -5.43 -41.34
N LEU A 3 -30.36 -5.68 -42.37
CA LEU A 3 -29.09 -6.42 -42.35
C LEU A 3 -27.94 -5.67 -41.62
N PRO A 4 -26.90 -6.39 -41.14
CA PRO A 4 -25.66 -5.78 -40.67
C PRO A 4 -24.80 -5.28 -41.83
N SER A 5 -24.01 -4.22 -41.60
CA SER A 5 -23.07 -3.63 -42.56
C SER A 5 -21.63 -3.73 -42.04
N THR A 6 -20.70 -4.13 -42.91
CA THR A 6 -19.28 -4.29 -42.58
C THR A 6 -18.36 -3.64 -43.63
N THR A 7 -17.36 -2.92 -43.14
CA THR A 7 -16.02 -2.70 -43.75
C THR A 7 -15.87 -1.76 -44.96
N SER A 8 -15.10 -0.68 -44.74
CA SER A 8 -14.14 -0.10 -45.71
C SER A 8 -13.12 0.76 -44.93
N LYS A 9 -11.87 0.30 -44.75
CA LYS A 9 -10.68 0.53 -45.61
C LYS A 9 -10.32 2.01 -45.87
N SER A 10 -9.12 2.41 -45.41
CA SER A 10 -8.19 3.28 -46.16
C SER A 10 -6.76 3.22 -45.59
N LEU A 11 -5.77 3.43 -46.47
CA LEU A 11 -4.33 3.18 -46.28
C LEU A 11 -3.55 4.21 -47.10
N PHE A 12 -2.62 4.95 -46.48
CA PHE A 12 -1.51 5.71 -47.13
C PHE A 12 -0.46 5.98 -46.02
N ILE A 13 0.82 5.58 -46.03
CA ILE A 13 1.96 5.58 -47.00
C ILE A 13 2.81 6.88 -46.97
N LEU A 14 3.97 6.77 -46.29
CA LEU A 14 5.32 7.38 -46.50
C LEU A 14 5.41 8.94 -46.69
N ILE A 15 6.57 9.63 -46.71
CA ILE A 15 7.98 9.30 -47.05
C ILE A 15 9.00 10.28 -46.39
N ASN A 16 10.31 10.02 -46.59
CA ASN A 16 11.50 10.92 -46.62
C ASN A 16 12.26 11.25 -45.30
N THR A 17 13.57 11.62 -45.27
CA THR A 17 14.81 11.37 -46.08
C THR A 17 15.97 12.14 -45.40
N HIS A 18 17.02 11.52 -44.81
CA HIS A 18 18.30 10.99 -45.37
C HIS A 18 19.52 11.92 -45.08
N LEU A 19 20.76 11.45 -45.34
CA LEU A 19 22.10 12.10 -45.18
C LEU A 19 22.70 12.12 -43.74
N GLN A 20 24.01 11.96 -43.49
CA GLN A 20 25.15 11.43 -44.28
C GLN A 20 26.31 11.02 -43.32
N ALA A 21 27.31 10.26 -43.80
CA ALA A 21 28.43 9.73 -42.97
C ALA A 21 29.74 10.53 -43.12
N ASN A 22 30.66 10.40 -42.14
CA ASN A 22 32.08 10.71 -42.28
C ASN A 22 32.95 9.84 -41.32
N PRO A 23 34.03 9.16 -41.78
CA PRO A 23 34.89 8.31 -40.95
C PRO A 23 36.15 9.06 -40.45
N GLN A 24 37.15 8.29 -39.97
CA GLN A 24 38.52 8.66 -39.54
C GLN A 24 38.76 8.84 -38.03
N ASN A 25 39.15 7.75 -37.35
CA ASN A 25 40.53 7.69 -36.84
C ASN A 25 40.98 6.25 -36.54
N LEU A 26 42.20 5.92 -36.99
CA LEU A 26 42.82 4.62 -36.84
C LEU A 26 44.08 4.78 -35.97
N HIS A 27 44.10 4.22 -34.77
CA HIS A 27 45.36 3.76 -34.16
C HIS A 27 45.15 2.61 -33.19
N ASN A 28 45.92 1.54 -33.41
CA ASN A 28 45.88 0.32 -32.61
C ASN A 28 46.85 0.42 -31.43
N ASN A 29 46.44 -0.08 -30.27
CA ASN A 29 47.31 -0.91 -29.41
C ASN A 29 46.45 -1.79 -28.50
N ILE A 30 46.64 -3.10 -28.63
CA ILE A 30 46.03 -4.21 -27.86
C ILE A 30 47.25 -5.09 -27.44
N PRO A 31 47.27 -5.87 -26.33
CA PRO A 31 46.08 -6.49 -25.77
C PRO A 31 45.98 -6.76 -24.24
N GLN A 32 44.76 -7.14 -23.85
CA GLN A 32 44.34 -7.98 -22.71
C GLN A 32 44.99 -7.78 -21.32
N ASN A 33 44.17 -7.34 -20.36
CA ASN A 33 44.11 -8.04 -19.06
C ASN A 33 42.66 -8.13 -18.53
N VAL A 34 42.12 -9.36 -18.56
CA VAL A 34 40.97 -9.89 -17.79
C VAL A 34 39.63 -9.13 -17.83
N GLN A 35 38.74 -9.66 -18.68
CA GLN A 35 37.29 -9.87 -18.49
C GLN A 35 36.71 -9.50 -17.10
N LYS A 36 35.58 -8.78 -16.97
CA LYS A 36 34.26 -9.13 -17.53
C LYS A 36 33.30 -7.93 -17.58
N SER A 37 32.65 -7.75 -18.74
CA SER A 37 31.27 -7.24 -18.95
C SER A 37 30.67 -6.18 -18.00
N GLN A 38 30.53 -4.95 -18.53
CA GLN A 38 29.37 -4.08 -18.29
C GLN A 38 28.11 -4.69 -19.00
N PRO A 39 26.85 -4.31 -18.69
CA PRO A 39 26.37 -2.94 -18.96
C PRO A 39 25.30 -2.34 -18.01
N SER A 40 25.22 -1.00 -18.08
CA SER A 40 24.01 -0.15 -17.96
C SER A 40 22.94 -0.41 -16.87
N SER A 41 22.83 0.58 -15.97
CA SER A 41 21.59 1.06 -15.34
C SER A 41 20.89 0.14 -14.32
N PRO A 42 20.55 0.74 -13.16
CA PRO A 42 19.12 0.81 -12.83
C PRO A 42 18.65 2.25 -12.70
N SER A 43 18.26 2.85 -13.83
CA SER A 43 17.17 3.84 -13.83
C SER A 43 15.84 3.10 -13.64
N SER A 44 15.70 2.44 -12.49
CA SER A 44 14.42 1.99 -11.97
C SER A 44 14.15 2.82 -10.74
N LEU A 45 13.05 3.58 -10.77
CA LEU A 45 12.46 4.13 -9.56
C LEU A 45 12.27 2.98 -8.58
N SER A 46 13.15 2.87 -7.59
CA SER A 46 12.83 2.12 -6.38
C SER A 46 11.78 2.96 -5.66
N LEU A 47 10.54 2.82 -6.11
CA LEU A 47 9.41 2.87 -5.21
C LEU A 47 9.81 1.93 -4.09
N THR A 48 10.18 2.49 -2.94
CA THR A 48 10.16 1.75 -1.68
C THR A 48 8.71 1.35 -1.49
N ILE A 49 8.36 0.19 -2.02
CA ILE A 49 7.20 -0.59 -1.61
C ILE A 49 7.56 -1.03 -0.20
N SER A 50 7.45 -0.09 0.74
CA SER A 50 7.44 -0.38 2.16
C SER A 50 6.22 -1.26 2.35
N ASN A 51 6.43 -2.56 2.50
CA ASN A 51 5.37 -3.49 2.87
C ASN A 51 4.63 -2.87 4.06
N PRO A 52 3.28 -2.76 4.00
CA PRO A 52 2.54 -2.06 5.03
C PRO A 52 2.81 -2.76 6.37
N LEU A 53 3.13 -1.97 7.39
CA LEU A 53 3.30 -2.53 8.73
C LEU A 53 1.94 -3.02 9.21
N GLN A 54 1.93 -4.09 10.00
CA GLN A 54 0.72 -4.59 10.65
C GLN A 54 0.99 -4.78 12.13
N ILE A 55 0.05 -4.33 12.96
CA ILE A 55 0.06 -4.49 14.41
C ILE A 55 -1.16 -5.28 14.85
N ALA A 56 -0.99 -6.17 15.83
CA ALA A 56 -2.07 -6.60 16.71
C ALA A 56 -2.17 -5.61 17.88
N PHE A 57 -3.39 -5.28 18.31
CA PHE A 57 -3.62 -4.36 19.43
C PHE A 57 -4.64 -4.90 20.44
N THR A 58 -4.49 -4.49 21.70
CA THR A 58 -5.43 -4.78 22.80
C THR A 58 -5.67 -3.52 23.61
N VAL A 59 -6.94 -3.09 23.68
CA VAL A 59 -7.40 -1.91 24.42
C VAL A 59 -8.10 -2.39 25.70
N SER A 60 -7.62 -1.91 26.84
CA SER A 60 -8.16 -2.21 28.16
C SER A 60 -8.88 -1.01 28.78
N GLY A 61 -9.82 -1.28 29.70
CA GLY A 61 -10.54 -0.27 30.48
C GLY A 61 -12.06 -0.43 30.38
N THR A 62 -12.80 0.67 30.54
CA THR A 62 -14.25 0.70 30.27
C THR A 62 -14.47 0.92 28.77
N VAL A 63 -14.35 -0.15 27.99
CA VAL A 63 -14.25 -0.09 26.52
C VAL A 63 -15.32 -0.88 25.75
N GLN A 64 -16.15 -1.67 26.43
CA GLN A 64 -17.33 -2.32 25.84
C GLN A 64 -18.62 -1.56 26.20
N GLY A 65 -19.66 -1.66 25.35
CA GLY A 65 -20.93 -0.93 25.52
C GLY A 65 -20.88 0.58 25.19
N VAL A 66 -19.70 1.13 24.92
CA VAL A 66 -19.43 2.57 24.76
C VAL A 66 -19.32 3.06 23.30
N ASN A 67 -19.88 2.30 22.36
CA ASN A 67 -19.72 2.51 20.90
C ASN A 67 -18.25 2.56 20.42
N PHE A 68 -17.38 1.72 21.00
CA PHE A 68 -16.03 1.48 20.47
C PHE A 68 -16.09 0.79 19.09
N ARG A 69 -17.12 -0.05 18.94
CA ARG A 69 -17.50 -0.77 17.71
C ARG A 69 -18.98 -0.59 17.31
N TYR A 70 -19.87 -0.34 18.26
CA TYR A 70 -21.29 -0.65 18.12
C TYR A 70 -22.14 0.46 17.47
N SER A 71 -21.92 0.73 16.18
CA SER A 71 -22.82 1.39 15.20
C SER A 71 -22.03 1.65 13.92
N PHE A 72 -22.67 1.85 12.77
CA PHE A 72 -21.98 2.25 11.53
C PHE A 72 -22.19 3.74 11.21
N PRO A 73 -21.14 4.53 10.93
CA PRO A 73 -19.72 4.18 11.14
C PRO A 73 -19.37 4.14 12.64
N SER A 74 -18.45 3.24 13.02
CA SER A 74 -17.99 3.14 14.42
C SER A 74 -16.76 4.02 14.63
N PHE A 75 -16.54 4.44 15.88
CA PHE A 75 -15.40 5.28 16.27
C PHE A 75 -14.05 4.78 15.71
N THR A 76 -13.86 3.46 15.70
CA THR A 76 -12.63 2.83 15.20
C THR A 76 -12.61 2.75 13.66
N ALA A 77 -13.71 2.32 13.03
CA ALA A 77 -13.78 2.14 11.58
C ALA A 77 -13.77 3.46 10.80
N GLU A 78 -14.39 4.52 11.34
CA GLU A 78 -14.33 5.87 10.77
C GLU A 78 -12.88 6.36 10.68
N LYS A 79 -12.12 6.19 11.77
CA LYS A 79 -10.71 6.58 11.81
C LYS A 79 -9.86 5.73 10.88
N ALA A 80 -10.06 4.42 10.88
CA ALA A 80 -9.33 3.50 10.01
C ALA A 80 -9.49 3.90 8.52
N ASN A 81 -10.72 4.14 8.08
CA ASN A 81 -11.01 4.62 6.72
C ASN A 81 -10.33 5.98 6.43
N SER A 82 -10.40 6.94 7.36
CA SER A 82 -9.77 8.27 7.19
C SER A 82 -8.23 8.22 7.09
N LEU A 83 -7.61 7.16 7.62
CA LEU A 83 -6.15 6.94 7.61
C LEU A 83 -5.71 5.86 6.60
N SER A 84 -6.63 5.31 5.80
CA SER A 84 -6.36 4.18 4.91
C SER A 84 -5.71 2.98 5.62
N VAL A 85 -6.20 2.67 6.82
CA VAL A 85 -5.79 1.52 7.64
C VAL A 85 -6.77 0.36 7.42
N THR A 86 -6.25 -0.84 7.15
CA THR A 86 -7.04 -2.08 7.04
C THR A 86 -6.92 -2.92 8.32
N GLY A 87 -7.71 -3.97 8.45
CA GLY A 87 -7.62 -4.92 9.57
C GLY A 87 -8.98 -5.26 10.16
N PHE A 88 -9.05 -5.41 11.48
CA PHE A 88 -10.33 -5.62 12.16
C PHE A 88 -10.34 -5.15 13.62
N VAL A 89 -11.55 -5.02 14.18
CA VAL A 89 -11.77 -4.79 15.62
C VAL A 89 -12.87 -5.70 16.17
N GLN A 90 -12.64 -6.26 17.36
CA GLN A 90 -13.49 -7.25 18.02
C GLN A 90 -13.60 -6.98 19.53
N ASN A 91 -14.73 -7.36 20.13
CA ASN A 91 -14.84 -7.42 21.60
C ASN A 91 -14.33 -8.79 22.04
N ALA A 92 -13.40 -8.83 23.00
CA ALA A 92 -12.97 -10.07 23.62
C ALA A 92 -13.90 -10.46 24.79
N SER A 93 -13.88 -11.74 25.18
CA SER A 93 -14.73 -12.28 26.25
C SER A 93 -14.31 -11.86 27.66
N ASP A 94 -13.11 -11.29 27.82
CA ASP A 94 -12.57 -10.78 29.08
C ASP A 94 -12.94 -9.32 29.38
N GLY A 95 -13.65 -8.65 28.47
CA GLY A 95 -14.03 -7.24 28.59
C GLY A 95 -13.12 -6.27 27.80
N THR A 96 -12.03 -6.75 27.19
CA THR A 96 -11.14 -5.91 26.34
C THR A 96 -11.69 -5.72 24.92
N VAL A 97 -11.07 -4.82 24.15
CA VAL A 97 -11.27 -4.69 22.70
C VAL A 97 -9.95 -5.03 22.01
N VAL A 98 -9.98 -6.01 21.11
CA VAL A 98 -8.80 -6.53 20.40
C VAL A 98 -8.94 -6.30 18.89
N GLY A 99 -7.82 -6.31 18.18
CA GLY A 99 -7.86 -6.20 16.73
C GLY A 99 -6.51 -6.24 16.05
N GLU A 100 -6.55 -6.07 14.74
CA GLU A 100 -5.38 -5.90 13.89
C GLU A 100 -5.54 -4.60 13.09
N ALA A 101 -4.44 -3.90 12.85
CA ALA A 101 -4.39 -2.70 12.02
C ALA A 101 -3.17 -2.76 11.10
N GLN A 102 -3.38 -2.56 9.79
CA GLN A 102 -2.34 -2.56 8.76
C GLN A 102 -2.31 -1.22 8.01
N GLY A 103 -1.12 -0.67 7.77
CA GLY A 103 -0.95 0.60 7.08
C GLY A 103 0.50 1.13 7.08
N SER A 104 0.68 2.41 6.77
CA SER A 104 1.97 3.07 6.97
C SER A 104 2.21 3.35 8.47
N SER A 105 3.47 3.38 8.92
CA SER A 105 3.83 3.67 10.33
C SER A 105 3.09 4.91 10.86
N SER A 106 3.17 6.03 10.15
CA SER A 106 2.54 7.30 10.56
C SER A 106 1.00 7.21 10.66
N ASN A 107 0.36 6.31 9.92
CA ASN A 107 -1.08 6.09 10.01
C ASN A 107 -1.43 5.14 11.15
N LEU A 108 -0.62 4.12 11.42
CA LEU A 108 -0.75 3.28 12.61
C LEU A 108 -0.55 4.10 13.90
N ASP A 109 0.45 4.98 13.96
CA ASP A 109 0.69 5.85 15.12
C ASP A 109 -0.54 6.72 15.44
N LYS A 110 -1.12 7.37 14.41
CA LYS A 110 -2.35 8.18 14.54
C LYS A 110 -3.58 7.34 14.90
N PHE A 111 -3.63 6.09 14.43
CA PHE A 111 -4.70 5.16 14.76
C PHE A 111 -4.62 4.71 16.22
N VAL A 112 -3.44 4.36 16.71
CA VAL A 112 -3.18 4.01 18.12
C VAL A 112 -3.44 5.19 19.05
N GLN A 113 -3.06 6.41 18.68
CA GLN A 113 -3.44 7.61 19.44
C GLN A 113 -4.96 7.77 19.54
N HIS A 114 -5.70 7.50 18.46
CA HIS A 114 -7.17 7.53 18.46
C HIS A 114 -7.78 6.42 19.33
N LEU A 115 -7.19 5.20 19.33
CA LEU A 115 -7.57 4.14 20.26
C LEU A 115 -7.37 4.54 21.73
N ASN A 116 -6.28 5.27 22.05
CA ASN A 116 -6.01 5.77 23.39
C ASN A 116 -7.01 6.84 23.86
N MET A 117 -7.53 7.67 22.94
CA MET A 117 -8.61 8.62 23.26
C MET A 117 -9.93 7.91 23.58
N GLY A 118 -10.30 6.94 22.75
CA GLY A 118 -11.56 6.22 22.84
C GLY A 118 -12.81 7.08 22.53
N PRO A 119 -13.99 6.44 22.38
CA PRO A 119 -15.27 7.14 22.33
C PRO A 119 -15.53 7.99 23.58
N ARG A 120 -16.40 9.01 23.48
CA ARG A 120 -16.76 9.91 24.60
C ARG A 120 -17.23 9.19 25.89
N ALA A 121 -17.84 8.01 25.77
CA ALA A 121 -18.31 7.22 26.90
C ALA A 121 -17.29 6.19 27.41
N ALA A 122 -16.16 6.02 26.72
CA ALA A 122 -15.12 5.08 27.08
C ALA A 122 -14.16 5.66 28.12
N LYS A 123 -13.53 4.77 28.89
CA LYS A 123 -12.38 5.10 29.71
C LYS A 123 -11.28 4.09 29.44
N VAL A 124 -10.41 4.43 28.49
CA VAL A 124 -9.24 3.60 28.14
C VAL A 124 -8.21 3.71 29.26
N SER A 125 -7.70 2.56 29.71
CA SER A 125 -6.65 2.47 30.74
C SER A 125 -5.30 2.05 30.17
N ASN A 126 -5.29 1.28 29.09
CA ASN A 126 -4.07 0.89 28.37
C ASN A 126 -4.40 0.57 26.90
N VAL A 127 -3.43 0.77 26.01
CA VAL A 127 -3.41 0.24 24.64
C VAL A 127 -2.08 -0.46 24.42
N GLU A 128 -2.12 -1.78 24.33
CA GLU A 128 -0.97 -2.60 23.99
C GLU A 128 -0.94 -2.85 22.48
N GLN A 129 0.25 -2.84 21.89
CA GLN A 129 0.46 -3.14 20.48
C GLN A 129 1.65 -4.09 20.29
N LYS A 130 1.59 -4.91 19.25
CA LYS A 130 2.67 -5.81 18.85
C LYS A 130 2.75 -5.88 17.32
N ASP A 131 3.95 -5.68 16.78
CA ASP A 131 4.21 -5.87 15.36
C ASP A 131 4.00 -7.34 14.96
N ILE A 132 3.29 -7.54 13.85
CA ILE A 132 3.04 -8.84 13.24
C ILE A 132 3.38 -8.81 11.75
N GLY A 133 3.49 -9.98 11.12
CA GLY A 133 3.77 -10.08 9.69
C GLY A 133 2.62 -9.49 8.87
N SER A 134 2.95 -8.64 7.91
CA SER A 134 2.00 -7.99 6.99
C SER A 134 1.19 -9.00 6.18
N LYS A 135 -0.10 -8.74 6.04
CA LYS A 135 -1.07 -9.60 5.37
C LYS A 135 -1.44 -9.08 3.99
N GLU A 136 -1.08 -9.84 2.97
CA GLU A 136 -1.40 -9.51 1.57
C GLU A 136 -2.91 -9.59 1.28
N GLY A 137 -3.36 -8.78 0.31
CA GLY A 137 -4.76 -8.77 -0.18
C GLY A 137 -5.78 -8.11 0.76
N GLU A 138 -5.39 -7.67 1.96
CA GLU A 138 -6.29 -6.97 2.86
C GLU A 138 -6.58 -5.54 2.37
N SER A 139 -7.86 -5.18 2.31
CA SER A 139 -8.34 -3.95 1.65
C SER A 139 -9.46 -3.22 2.41
N LYS A 140 -9.83 -3.70 3.61
CA LYS A 140 -10.97 -3.20 4.41
C LYS A 140 -10.64 -3.24 5.89
N PHE A 141 -11.39 -2.48 6.68
CA PHE A 141 -11.36 -2.56 8.14
C PHE A 141 -12.69 -3.13 8.65
N ASP A 142 -12.65 -4.38 9.12
CA ASP A 142 -13.84 -5.14 9.52
C ASP A 142 -14.19 -5.00 11.01
N GLN A 143 -15.43 -5.31 11.37
CA GLN A 143 -15.87 -5.40 12.76
C GLN A 143 -16.39 -6.82 13.02
N ARG A 144 -15.88 -7.50 14.05
CA ARG A 144 -16.23 -8.90 14.40
C ARG A 144 -16.87 -8.98 15.78
#